data_AF-A0A7V3G097-F1
#
_entry.id   AF-A0A7V3G097-F1
#
_cell.length_a   1.000
_cell.length_b   1.000
_cell.length_c   1.000
_cell.angle_alpha   90.00
_cell.angle_beta   90.00
_cell.angle_gamma   90.00
#
_symmetry.space_group_name_H-M   'P 1'
#
loop_
_entity.id
_entity.type
_entity.pdbx_description
1 polymer ?
#
loop_
_entity_poly.entity_id
_entity_poly.type
_entity_poly.pdbx_seq_one_letter_code
_entity_poly.pdbx_strand_id
1 'polypeptide(L)'
;MKLIAYVSDERYEALPDVLLEFEKDGQSWETRSRASGAVYAELPPGNYRVTLQKPGFGAKRVNFSPGDTPHQFRLLSDSLLGYAWPKWLRSGESAEFRVHAVEQYHLELWRYGLGKELVAGLGWHDEHGPRATMQITPDGDYTRTGVRWNEQGYISPHHKQRVTAPPRSGLYYFQARTPSGAVFSFPWIVAPVAPSAPVAVLASNLTWNAYNAFGGRSNYIHADEFPPTPTVNSRQELKRYNDPNHATWGAADYAPLSFDRPEPINHLDPGEKPTDPIEGRAACHVAPAEWRLLAWLEQQGCPYDFYAETQLHSGVLDLDRYRLLILSTHPEYWTRRMYDRVKEWVFQRGGRLMYLGGNGLNCEVELPDESTMLVRNGTIRSLWPEGIGAESRFARRHESEAHLLGVVFTPSGMMTAAPYRVEAGDHWVFAGTGLKTGDLFGQASLHRRCPGGASGHETDKRSPASPVQTQLLARGLNPDNGGAEMVIFETPSGGAVFSAGSICYPASLLVDEGVSRVTANVLRRFLG
;
A
#
# COMPACT_ATOMS: atom_id res chain seq x y z
N MET A 1 36.12 25.63 -3.11
CA MET A 1 35.37 24.42 -2.71
C MET A 1 34.24 24.14 -3.70
N LYS A 2 34.20 22.96 -4.33
CA LYS A 2 33.16 22.55 -5.27
C LYS A 2 32.04 21.80 -4.53
N LEU A 3 30.78 21.99 -4.92
CA LEU A 3 29.68 21.11 -4.47
C LEU A 3 29.87 19.74 -5.12
N ILE A 4 30.08 18.71 -4.31
CA ILE A 4 30.35 17.35 -4.82
C ILE A 4 29.25 16.36 -4.51
N ALA A 5 28.44 16.60 -3.47
CA ALA A 5 27.39 15.70 -3.06
C ALA A 5 26.35 16.37 -2.15
N TYR A 6 25.27 15.65 -1.88
CA TYR A 6 24.36 15.85 -0.76
C TYR A 6 24.32 14.59 0.11
N VAL A 7 23.97 14.74 1.39
CA VAL A 7 23.68 13.62 2.30
C VAL A 7 22.25 13.75 2.84
N SER A 8 21.52 12.64 2.84
CA SER A 8 20.14 12.58 3.30
C SER A 8 19.79 11.23 3.91
N ASP A 9 18.67 11.16 4.62
CA ASP A 9 18.17 9.93 5.26
C ASP A 9 17.31 9.07 4.32
N GLU A 10 16.63 8.06 4.85
CA GLU A 10 15.67 7.22 4.12
C GLU A 10 14.37 7.92 3.70
N ARG A 11 14.08 9.14 4.17
CA ARG A 11 12.96 9.96 3.71
C ARG A 11 13.38 11.06 2.74
N TYR A 12 14.67 11.11 2.41
CA TYR A 12 15.31 12.16 1.62
C TYR A 12 15.27 13.53 2.31
N GLU A 13 15.26 13.51 3.64
CA GLU A 13 15.49 14.69 4.47
C GLU A 13 16.99 14.94 4.58
N ALA A 14 17.38 16.22 4.51
CA ALA A 14 18.76 16.65 4.53
C ALA A 14 19.42 16.32 5.88
N LEU A 15 20.59 15.69 5.84
CA LEU A 15 21.34 15.36 7.06
C LEU A 15 22.50 16.32 7.25
N PRO A 16 22.46 17.20 8.27
CA PRO A 16 23.56 18.08 8.60
C PRO A 16 24.63 17.36 9.44
N ASP A 17 25.85 17.87 9.36
CA ASP A 17 26.98 17.44 10.20
C ASP A 17 27.27 15.93 10.11
N VAL A 18 27.12 15.36 8.92
CA VAL A 18 27.62 14.02 8.61
C VAL A 18 29.12 14.15 8.35
N LEU A 19 29.96 13.39 9.04
CA LEU A 19 31.39 13.31 8.74
C LEU A 19 31.60 12.44 7.50
N LEU A 20 32.35 12.97 6.53
CA LEU A 20 32.77 12.24 5.34
C LEU A 20 34.30 12.20 5.28
N GLU A 21 34.84 11.00 5.13
CA GLU A 21 36.26 10.76 4.88
C GLU A 21 36.42 10.15 3.49
N PHE A 22 37.09 10.87 2.59
CA PHE A 22 37.42 10.43 1.24
C PHE A 22 38.84 9.87 1.23
N GLU A 23 39.00 8.60 0.88
CA GLU A 23 40.30 7.91 0.86
C GLU A 23 40.70 7.51 -0.56
N LYS A 24 41.95 7.81 -0.93
CA LYS A 24 42.56 7.40 -2.20
C LYS A 24 44.08 7.28 -2.04
N ASP A 25 44.66 6.18 -2.52
CA ASP A 25 46.13 5.95 -2.57
C ASP A 25 46.85 6.20 -1.22
N GLY A 26 46.21 5.82 -0.10
CA GLY A 26 46.74 5.99 1.26
C GLY A 26 46.66 7.43 1.81
N GLN A 27 46.06 8.35 1.08
CA GLN A 27 45.74 9.71 1.54
C GLN A 27 44.24 9.82 1.88
N SER A 28 43.90 10.72 2.81
CA SER A 28 42.52 11.02 3.17
C SER A 28 42.23 12.52 3.17
N TRP A 29 40.98 12.86 2.84
CA TRP A 29 40.43 14.20 2.89
C TRP A 29 39.11 14.17 3.65
N GLU A 30 38.97 15.02 4.65
CA GLU A 30 37.74 15.11 5.45
C GLU A 30 36.89 16.33 5.09
N THR A 31 35.58 16.19 5.25
CA THR A 31 34.62 17.30 5.21
C THR A 31 33.34 16.89 5.95
N ARG A 32 32.40 17.83 6.08
CA ARG A 32 31.09 17.61 6.70
C ARG A 32 29.96 18.11 5.81
N SER A 33 28.81 17.44 5.87
CA SER A 33 27.59 17.96 5.26
C SER A 33 27.11 19.22 6.00
N ARG A 34 26.67 20.22 5.23
CA ARG A 34 26.10 21.47 5.77
C ARG A 34 24.65 21.26 6.20
N ALA A 35 24.03 22.32 6.74
CA ALA A 35 22.61 22.34 7.14
C ALA A 35 21.65 21.76 6.08
N SER A 36 21.93 22.01 4.80
CA SER A 36 21.15 21.50 3.65
C SER A 36 21.53 20.10 3.19
N GLY A 37 22.37 19.38 3.93
CA GLY A 37 22.97 18.12 3.50
C GLY A 37 24.09 18.30 2.46
N ALA A 38 24.31 19.51 1.93
CA ALA A 38 25.30 19.77 0.89
C ALA A 38 26.74 19.52 1.38
N VAL A 39 27.54 18.86 0.55
CA VAL A 39 28.95 18.53 0.81
C VAL A 39 29.84 19.27 -0.17
N TYR A 40 30.74 20.06 0.37
CA TYR A 40 31.71 20.84 -0.37
C TYR A 40 33.12 20.32 -0.07
N ALA A 41 33.89 20.02 -1.10
CA ALA A 41 35.28 19.60 -0.97
C ALA A 41 36.10 19.98 -2.21
N GLU A 42 37.41 20.00 -2.07
CA GLU A 42 38.37 20.03 -3.17
C GLU A 42 39.15 18.72 -3.12
N LEU A 43 38.88 17.84 -4.08
CA LEU A 43 39.46 16.51 -4.15
C LEU A 43 40.29 16.41 -5.43
N PRO A 44 41.48 15.80 -5.41
CA PRO A 44 42.19 15.44 -6.63
C PRO A 44 41.32 14.63 -7.61
N PRO A 45 41.60 14.63 -8.91
CA PRO A 45 40.90 13.73 -9.84
C PRO A 45 41.10 12.25 -9.46
N GLY A 46 40.04 11.45 -9.54
CA GLY A 46 40.12 10.00 -9.33
C GLY A 46 38.91 9.41 -8.60
N ASN A 47 39.04 8.14 -8.24
CA ASN A 47 38.03 7.40 -7.50
C ASN A 47 38.41 7.34 -6.02
N TYR A 48 37.41 7.38 -5.16
CA TYR A 48 37.56 7.41 -3.72
C TYR A 48 36.75 6.30 -3.09
N ARG A 49 37.25 5.77 -1.98
CA ARG A 49 36.41 5.12 -0.97
C ARG A 49 35.94 6.20 0.00
N VAL A 50 34.65 6.28 0.26
CA VAL A 50 34.08 7.31 1.14
C VAL A 50 33.45 6.63 2.33
N THR A 51 33.91 7.00 3.53
CA THR A 51 33.28 6.60 4.79
C THR A 51 32.36 7.73 5.26
N LEU A 52 31.10 7.40 5.55
CA LEU A 52 30.13 8.33 6.12
C LEU A 52 29.76 7.91 7.54
N GLN A 53 29.77 8.86 8.47
CA GLN A 53 29.42 8.61 9.86
C GLN A 53 28.60 9.76 10.45
N LYS A 54 27.49 9.42 11.11
CA LYS A 54 26.67 10.32 11.90
C LYS A 54 26.02 9.54 13.05
N PRO A 55 26.09 9.99 14.31
CA PRO A 55 25.37 9.36 15.41
C PRO A 55 23.86 9.27 15.12
N GLY A 56 23.25 8.12 15.42
CA GLY A 56 21.84 7.85 15.12
C GLY A 56 21.57 7.38 13.68
N PHE A 57 22.63 7.16 12.88
CA PHE A 57 22.53 6.63 11.52
C PHE A 57 23.56 5.53 11.28
N GLY A 58 23.20 4.56 10.44
CA GLY A 58 24.06 3.48 10.02
C GLY A 58 25.23 3.99 9.20
N ALA A 59 26.43 3.94 9.78
CA ALA A 59 27.66 4.29 9.07
C ALA A 59 27.88 3.35 7.89
N LYS A 60 28.39 3.88 6.77
CA LYS A 60 28.65 3.07 5.58
C LYS A 60 29.89 3.51 4.84
N ARG A 61 30.43 2.59 4.03
CA ARG A 61 31.48 2.87 3.06
C ARG A 61 30.98 2.62 1.65
N VAL A 62 31.26 3.53 0.74
CA VAL A 62 30.86 3.44 -0.68
C VAL A 62 32.00 3.88 -1.59
N ASN A 63 31.96 3.43 -2.84
CA ASN A 63 32.84 3.94 -3.88
C ASN A 63 32.23 5.22 -4.46
N PHE A 64 33.06 6.23 -4.69
CA PHE A 64 32.66 7.53 -5.21
C PHE A 64 33.63 7.99 -6.29
N SER A 65 33.06 8.48 -7.39
CA SER A 65 33.80 9.14 -8.46
C SER A 65 33.16 10.53 -8.66
N PRO A 66 33.90 11.64 -8.48
CA PRO A 66 33.36 12.97 -8.73
C PRO A 66 32.82 13.08 -10.17
N GLY A 67 31.54 13.39 -10.30
CA GLY A 67 30.86 13.62 -11.57
C GLY A 67 30.51 15.10 -11.81
N ASP A 68 29.75 15.33 -12.88
CA ASP A 68 29.17 16.65 -13.19
C ASP A 68 27.97 16.98 -12.31
N THR A 69 27.20 15.96 -11.91
CA THR A 69 26.09 16.08 -10.97
C THR A 69 26.55 15.74 -9.54
N PRO A 70 26.04 16.44 -8.51
CA PRO A 70 26.33 16.09 -7.13
C PRO A 70 25.84 14.68 -6.80
N HIS A 71 26.70 13.87 -6.19
CA HIS A 71 26.34 12.53 -5.72
C HIS A 71 25.33 12.61 -4.57
N GLN A 72 24.43 11.64 -4.47
CA GLN A 72 23.35 11.64 -3.48
C GLN A 72 23.61 10.56 -2.44
N PHE A 73 24.42 10.86 -1.42
CA PHE A 73 24.68 9.92 -0.34
C PHE A 73 23.42 9.72 0.52
N ARG A 74 23.12 8.45 0.82
CA ARG A 74 21.96 8.07 1.63
C ARG A 74 22.39 7.37 2.92
N LEU A 75 21.94 7.84 4.07
CA LEU A 75 22.09 7.13 5.34
C LEU A 75 20.73 6.56 5.77
N LEU A 76 20.77 5.51 6.57
CA LEU A 76 19.60 4.89 7.15
C LEU A 76 19.62 5.16 8.65
N SER A 77 18.52 5.65 9.21
CA SER A 77 18.40 5.91 10.65
C SER A 77 18.56 4.64 11.49
N ASP A 78 19.17 4.77 12.66
CA ASP A 78 19.33 3.69 13.65
C ASP A 78 17.94 3.31 14.20
N SER A 79 17.30 2.33 13.57
CA SER A 79 15.91 1.95 13.85
C SER A 79 15.69 0.44 13.67
N LEU A 80 14.45 -0.02 13.93
CA LEU A 80 14.01 -1.36 13.60
C LEU A 80 13.04 -1.27 12.41
N LEU A 81 13.42 -1.89 11.28
CA LEU A 81 12.61 -1.93 10.07
C LEU A 81 12.75 -3.30 9.41
N GLY A 82 11.74 -3.72 8.67
CA GLY A 82 11.82 -4.97 7.92
C GLY A 82 10.80 -5.10 6.79
N TYR A 83 11.03 -6.07 5.93
CA TYR A 83 10.08 -6.53 4.92
C TYR A 83 10.47 -7.92 4.43
N ALA A 84 9.53 -8.65 3.84
CA ALA A 84 9.81 -9.91 3.15
C ALA A 84 10.09 -9.65 1.66
N TRP A 85 10.97 -10.45 1.06
CA TRP A 85 11.24 -10.42 -0.37
C TRP A 85 11.28 -11.83 -1.00
N PRO A 86 10.38 -12.15 -1.94
CA PRO A 86 9.28 -11.32 -2.42
C PRO A 86 8.19 -11.08 -1.35
N LYS A 87 7.47 -9.95 -1.45
CA LYS A 87 6.40 -9.55 -0.52
C LYS A 87 5.12 -10.38 -0.64
N TRP A 88 4.97 -11.09 -1.76
CA TRP A 88 3.87 -12.00 -2.02
C TRP A 88 4.42 -13.24 -2.72
N LEU A 89 3.81 -14.38 -2.43
CA LEU A 89 4.15 -15.66 -3.06
C LEU A 89 3.04 -16.68 -2.86
N ARG A 90 3.25 -17.91 -3.28
CA ARG A 90 2.37 -19.05 -3.01
C ARG A 90 2.89 -19.89 -1.86
N SER A 91 1.96 -20.53 -1.18
CA SER A 91 2.25 -21.53 -0.16
C SER A 91 3.32 -22.54 -0.62
N GLY A 92 4.28 -22.85 0.27
CA GLY A 92 5.43 -23.69 -0.03
C GLY A 92 6.60 -22.98 -0.73
N GLU A 93 6.40 -21.79 -1.30
CA GLU A 93 7.51 -20.97 -1.81
C GLU A 93 8.26 -20.29 -0.66
N SER A 94 9.46 -19.77 -0.93
CA SER A 94 10.31 -19.17 0.10
C SER A 94 10.60 -17.69 -0.19
N ALA A 95 10.50 -16.88 0.86
CA ALA A 95 10.98 -15.50 0.88
C ALA A 95 12.20 -15.37 1.80
N GLU A 96 12.98 -14.32 1.54
CA GLU A 96 13.93 -13.78 2.49
C GLU A 96 13.23 -12.76 3.38
N PHE A 97 13.46 -12.80 4.69
CA PHE A 97 13.12 -11.65 5.53
C PHE A 97 14.34 -10.74 5.65
N ARG A 98 14.12 -9.46 5.36
CA ARG A 98 15.15 -8.43 5.31
C ARG A 98 14.89 -7.45 6.43
N VAL A 99 15.73 -7.47 7.46
CA VAL A 99 15.56 -6.67 8.66
C VAL A 99 16.79 -5.79 8.85
N HIS A 100 16.54 -4.52 9.12
CA HIS A 100 17.50 -3.56 9.62
C HIS A 100 17.28 -3.40 11.13
N ALA A 101 18.35 -3.64 11.89
CA ALA A 101 18.43 -3.32 13.31
C ALA A 101 19.88 -2.95 13.64
N VAL A 102 20.09 -2.14 14.67
CA VAL A 102 21.44 -1.77 15.15
C VAL A 102 21.87 -2.58 16.39
N GLU A 103 21.04 -3.54 16.76
CA GLU A 103 21.22 -4.51 17.85
C GLU A 103 20.55 -5.83 17.42
N GLN A 104 20.67 -6.86 18.25
CA GLN A 104 19.95 -8.11 18.01
C GLN A 104 18.44 -7.89 17.99
N TYR A 105 17.72 -8.67 17.17
CA TYR A 105 16.26 -8.63 17.13
C TYR A 105 15.68 -10.04 17.22
N HIS A 106 14.51 -10.17 17.82
CA HIS A 106 13.71 -11.39 17.78
C HIS A 106 12.65 -11.26 16.70
N LEU A 107 12.40 -12.34 15.96
CA LEU A 107 11.40 -12.37 14.89
C LEU A 107 10.41 -13.52 15.05
N GLU A 108 9.14 -13.24 14.79
CA GLU A 108 8.06 -14.23 14.78
C GLU A 108 7.20 -14.04 13.53
N LEU A 109 6.68 -15.13 12.99
CA LEU A 109 5.69 -15.12 11.90
C LEU A 109 4.31 -15.40 12.47
N TRP A 110 3.35 -14.55 12.13
CA TRP A 110 1.98 -14.58 12.62
C TRP A 110 0.99 -14.52 11.47
N ARG A 111 -0.11 -15.27 11.52
CA ARG A 111 -1.25 -15.12 10.61
C ARG A 111 -2.27 -14.16 11.21
N TYR A 112 -2.76 -13.21 10.42
CA TYR A 112 -3.70 -12.18 10.84
C TYR A 112 -5.09 -12.49 10.27
N GLY A 113 -6.01 -12.90 11.14
CA GLY A 113 -7.41 -13.18 10.86
C GLY A 113 -8.31 -12.59 11.95
N LEU A 114 -9.37 -13.28 12.36
CA LEU A 114 -10.19 -12.86 13.51
C LEU A 114 -9.36 -12.85 14.80
N GLY A 115 -8.48 -13.84 14.94
CA GLY A 115 -7.38 -13.84 15.89
C GLY A 115 -6.03 -13.70 15.18
N LYS A 116 -4.99 -13.39 15.96
CA LYS A 116 -3.61 -13.56 15.52
C LYS A 116 -3.13 -14.96 15.93
N GLU A 117 -2.64 -15.73 14.97
CA GLU A 117 -2.13 -17.08 15.20
C GLU A 117 -0.60 -17.07 15.07
N LEU A 118 0.13 -17.50 16.10
CA LEU A 118 1.59 -17.67 15.98
C LEU A 118 1.86 -18.88 15.07
N VAL A 119 2.58 -18.64 13.98
CA VAL A 119 2.88 -19.66 12.97
C VAL A 119 4.26 -20.26 13.21
N ALA A 120 5.25 -19.41 13.47
CA ALA A 120 6.61 -19.83 13.75
C ALA A 120 7.36 -18.78 14.58
N GLY A 121 8.12 -19.22 15.58
CA GLY A 121 9.21 -18.43 16.14
C GLY A 121 10.42 -18.55 15.24
N LEU A 122 10.90 -17.44 14.69
CA LEU A 122 12.08 -17.40 13.82
C LEU A 122 13.37 -17.12 14.61
N GLY A 123 13.23 -16.79 15.89
CA GLY A 123 14.31 -16.75 16.87
C GLY A 123 14.96 -15.38 17.01
N TRP A 124 16.08 -15.35 17.73
CA TRP A 124 16.93 -14.19 17.86
C TRP A 124 17.95 -14.17 16.73
N HIS A 125 18.06 -13.02 16.10
CA HIS A 125 19.02 -12.73 15.06
C HIS A 125 20.03 -11.73 15.61
N ASP A 126 21.26 -12.21 15.72
CA ASP A 126 22.46 -11.46 16.06
C ASP A 126 23.61 -12.01 15.22
N GLU A 127 24.72 -11.28 15.16
CA GLU A 127 25.96 -11.77 14.58
C GLU A 127 27.17 -11.26 15.37
N HIS A 128 28.31 -11.96 15.28
CA HIS A 128 29.49 -11.66 16.11
C HIS A 128 30.07 -10.25 15.89
N GLY A 129 29.80 -9.63 14.75
CA GLY A 129 30.24 -8.27 14.45
C GLY A 129 29.38 -7.21 15.15
N PRO A 130 29.96 -6.09 15.61
CA PRO A 130 29.16 -5.00 16.17
C PRO A 130 28.17 -4.48 15.12
N ARG A 131 26.89 -4.39 15.52
CA ARG A 131 25.79 -3.94 14.64
C ARG A 131 25.66 -4.78 13.36
N ALA A 132 25.98 -6.08 13.39
CA ALA A 132 26.06 -6.90 12.18
C ALA A 132 24.71 -7.11 11.45
N THR A 133 23.58 -6.91 12.14
CA THR A 133 22.23 -6.91 11.55
C THR A 133 21.85 -5.59 10.87
N MET A 134 22.71 -4.57 10.96
CA MET A 134 22.46 -3.26 10.37
C MET A 134 22.58 -3.33 8.85
N GLN A 135 21.49 -3.01 8.17
CA GLN A 135 21.47 -2.81 6.74
C GLN A 135 21.89 -1.39 6.34
N ILE A 136 22.29 -1.22 5.09
CA ILE A 136 22.52 0.08 4.45
C ILE A 136 21.57 0.27 3.28
N THR A 137 21.40 1.51 2.83
CA THR A 137 20.68 1.83 1.59
C THR A 137 21.68 2.14 0.45
N PRO A 138 21.31 1.87 -0.82
CA PRO A 138 22.06 2.41 -1.96
C PRO A 138 22.03 3.94 -1.97
N ASP A 139 23.01 4.55 -2.62
CA ASP A 139 22.99 5.99 -2.91
C ASP A 139 22.05 6.31 -4.08
N GLY A 140 21.61 7.56 -4.20
CA GLY A 140 20.70 8.01 -5.25
C GLY A 140 19.23 7.68 -5.03
N ASP A 141 18.50 7.55 -6.14
CA ASP A 141 17.08 7.20 -6.17
C ASP A 141 16.87 5.68 -6.17
N TYR A 142 17.04 5.07 -5.00
CA TYR A 142 16.73 3.66 -4.84
C TYR A 142 15.22 3.37 -4.79
N THR A 143 14.33 4.39 -4.88
CA THR A 143 12.90 4.08 -5.02
C THR A 143 12.59 3.47 -6.38
N ARG A 144 13.51 3.55 -7.35
CA ARG A 144 13.38 2.92 -8.67
C ARG A 144 13.92 1.50 -8.72
N THR A 145 14.85 1.15 -7.84
CA THR A 145 15.66 -0.07 -7.94
C THR A 145 15.57 -0.99 -6.73
N GLY A 146 15.10 -0.49 -5.59
CA GLY A 146 15.01 -1.24 -4.33
C GLY A 146 16.18 -0.98 -3.39
N VAL A 147 15.97 -1.27 -2.10
CA VAL A 147 17.01 -1.12 -1.06
C VAL A 147 18.01 -2.27 -1.06
N ARG A 148 17.63 -3.44 -1.60
CA ARG A 148 18.53 -4.60 -1.76
C ARG A 148 19.22 -5.02 -0.46
N TRP A 149 18.49 -5.00 0.64
CA TRP A 149 18.97 -5.52 1.92
C TRP A 149 19.34 -6.99 1.79
N ASN A 150 20.32 -7.40 2.59
CA ASN A 150 20.99 -8.71 2.53
C ASN A 150 21.83 -8.97 1.25
N GLU A 151 22.18 -7.95 0.45
CA GLU A 151 23.20 -8.14 -0.62
C GLU A 151 24.63 -7.87 -0.14
N GLN A 152 24.81 -7.04 0.91
CA GLN A 152 26.12 -6.61 1.41
C GLN A 152 26.49 -7.39 2.68
N GLY A 153 27.50 -8.27 2.61
CA GLY A 153 27.98 -9.04 3.78
C GLY A 153 27.22 -10.35 4.06
N TYR A 154 26.14 -10.64 3.33
CA TYR A 154 25.32 -11.86 3.45
C TYR A 154 25.69 -12.91 2.40
N ILE A 155 27.00 -13.18 2.27
CA ILE A 155 27.55 -14.07 1.24
C ILE A 155 27.32 -15.54 1.60
N SER A 156 27.38 -15.88 2.89
CA SER A 156 27.14 -17.23 3.40
C SER A 156 25.67 -17.61 3.26
N PRO A 157 25.33 -18.79 2.72
CA PRO A 157 23.96 -19.31 2.76
C PRO A 157 23.37 -19.36 4.17
N HIS A 158 24.22 -19.49 5.20
CA HIS A 158 23.79 -19.50 6.60
C HIS A 158 23.36 -18.11 7.11
N HIS A 159 23.83 -17.03 6.48
CA HIS A 159 23.40 -15.66 6.81
C HIS A 159 22.13 -15.28 6.06
N LYS A 160 21.82 -15.95 4.93
CA LYS A 160 20.58 -15.72 4.18
C LYS A 160 19.41 -16.29 4.95
N GLN A 161 18.62 -15.39 5.50
CA GLN A 161 17.53 -15.72 6.39
C GLN A 161 16.23 -15.92 5.59
N ARG A 162 15.91 -17.18 5.35
CA ARG A 162 14.74 -17.60 4.56
C ARG A 162 13.67 -18.23 5.42
N VAL A 163 12.44 -18.05 4.97
CA VAL A 163 11.23 -18.64 5.55
C VAL A 163 10.39 -19.23 4.43
N THR A 164 9.82 -20.41 4.69
CA THR A 164 8.90 -21.07 3.76
C THR A 164 7.48 -20.65 4.09
N ALA A 165 6.71 -20.35 3.05
CA ALA A 165 5.34 -19.91 3.18
C ALA A 165 4.46 -21.02 3.76
N PRO A 166 3.66 -20.73 4.81
CA PRO A 166 2.78 -21.71 5.43
C PRO A 166 1.77 -22.32 4.44
N PRO A 167 1.21 -23.52 4.74
CA PRO A 167 0.21 -24.19 3.90
C PRO A 167 -1.07 -23.37 3.69
N ARG A 168 -1.50 -22.61 4.72
CA ARG A 168 -2.75 -21.84 4.72
C ARG A 168 -2.55 -20.50 4.00
N SER A 169 -3.43 -20.15 3.08
CA SER A 169 -3.45 -18.82 2.47
C SER A 169 -3.83 -17.73 3.50
N GLY A 170 -3.41 -16.50 3.28
CA GLY A 170 -3.79 -15.38 4.14
C GLY A 170 -2.80 -14.21 4.20
N LEU A 171 -3.18 -13.23 5.00
CA LEU A 171 -2.31 -12.12 5.42
C LEU A 171 -1.47 -12.58 6.61
N TYR A 172 -0.17 -12.56 6.44
CA TYR A 172 0.80 -12.84 7.49
C TYR A 172 1.53 -11.56 7.86
N TYR A 173 2.08 -11.51 9.06
CA TYR A 173 3.02 -10.49 9.48
C TYR A 173 4.22 -11.13 10.13
N PHE A 174 5.38 -10.57 9.84
CA PHE A 174 6.53 -10.72 10.69
C PHE A 174 6.43 -9.69 11.81
N GLN A 175 6.66 -10.11 13.05
CA GLN A 175 6.75 -9.23 14.21
C GLN A 175 8.18 -9.25 14.73
N ALA A 176 8.88 -8.14 14.59
CA ALA A 176 10.23 -7.92 15.07
C ALA A 176 10.20 -7.13 16.39
N ARG A 177 11.08 -7.49 17.33
CA ARG A 177 11.34 -6.73 18.56
C ARG A 177 12.82 -6.73 18.93
N THR A 178 13.29 -5.71 19.64
CA THR A 178 14.67 -5.63 20.15
C THR A 178 14.73 -5.63 21.68
N PRO A 179 15.89 -5.89 22.31
CA PRO A 179 16.08 -5.77 23.75
C PRO A 179 15.79 -4.37 24.30
N SER A 180 16.05 -3.32 23.51
CA SER A 180 15.72 -1.93 23.90
C SER A 180 14.22 -1.60 23.85
N GLY A 181 13.39 -2.54 23.36
CA GLY A 181 11.94 -2.40 23.31
C GLY A 181 11.39 -1.83 22.00
N ALA A 182 12.23 -1.65 20.98
CA ALA A 182 11.74 -1.29 19.65
C ALA A 182 10.90 -2.45 19.07
N VAL A 183 9.82 -2.10 18.38
CA VAL A 183 8.90 -3.07 17.75
C VAL A 183 8.60 -2.59 16.34
N PHE A 184 8.59 -3.54 15.41
CA PHE A 184 8.17 -3.28 14.03
C PHE A 184 7.57 -4.56 13.45
N SER A 185 6.44 -4.40 12.78
CA SER A 185 5.78 -5.50 12.07
C SER A 185 5.57 -5.13 10.60
N PHE A 186 5.62 -6.13 9.73
CA PHE A 186 5.45 -5.94 8.29
C PHE A 186 4.71 -7.10 7.63
N PRO A 187 3.86 -6.82 6.63
CA PRO A 187 2.97 -7.81 6.04
C PRO A 187 3.70 -8.75 5.07
N TRP A 188 3.08 -9.90 4.85
CA TRP A 188 3.45 -10.88 3.84
C TRP A 188 2.19 -11.56 3.30
N ILE A 189 2.04 -11.57 1.97
CA ILE A 189 0.86 -12.12 1.31
C ILE A 189 1.17 -13.55 0.88
N VAL A 190 0.42 -14.51 1.40
CA VAL A 190 0.57 -15.93 1.04
C VAL A 190 -0.68 -16.40 0.31
N ALA A 191 -0.54 -16.58 -1.01
CA ALA A 191 -1.53 -17.22 -1.85
C ALA A 191 -1.52 -18.74 -1.65
N PRO A 192 -2.63 -19.45 -1.90
CA PRO A 192 -2.63 -20.90 -1.82
C PRO A 192 -1.83 -21.52 -2.98
N VAL A 193 -1.38 -22.76 -2.78
CA VAL A 193 -0.79 -23.55 -3.88
C VAL A 193 -1.86 -23.93 -4.91
N ALA A 194 -3.08 -24.20 -4.48
CA ALA A 194 -4.24 -24.40 -5.35
C ALA A 194 -5.46 -23.82 -4.64
N PRO A 195 -6.45 -23.29 -5.38
CA PRO A 195 -7.69 -22.79 -4.78
C PRO A 195 -8.26 -23.76 -3.75
N SER A 196 -8.44 -23.26 -2.53
CA SER A 196 -8.88 -24.01 -1.35
C SER A 196 -10.23 -23.53 -0.81
N ALA A 197 -10.69 -22.37 -1.28
CA ALA A 197 -11.94 -21.73 -0.88
C ALA A 197 -12.77 -21.28 -2.10
N PRO A 198 -14.09 -21.06 -1.92
CA PRO A 198 -14.94 -20.50 -2.96
C PRO A 198 -14.77 -18.99 -3.15
N VAL A 199 -14.10 -18.30 -2.21
CA VAL A 199 -13.87 -16.85 -2.22
C VAL A 199 -12.40 -16.55 -2.43
N ALA A 200 -12.08 -15.64 -3.35
CA ALA A 200 -10.78 -14.99 -3.43
C ALA A 200 -10.89 -13.54 -2.93
N VAL A 201 -9.93 -13.11 -2.12
CA VAL A 201 -9.79 -11.74 -1.64
C VAL A 201 -8.48 -11.17 -2.14
N LEU A 202 -8.48 -9.96 -2.69
CA LEU A 202 -7.26 -9.26 -3.09
C LEU A 202 -6.74 -8.34 -1.99
N ALA A 203 -5.44 -8.41 -1.76
CA ALA A 203 -4.67 -7.38 -1.07
C ALA A 203 -4.38 -6.24 -2.05
N SER A 204 -4.63 -4.98 -1.66
CA SER A 204 -4.38 -3.82 -2.54
C SER A 204 -2.89 -3.45 -2.59
N ASN A 205 -2.01 -4.41 -2.90
CA ASN A 205 -0.56 -4.27 -2.75
C ASN A 205 0.05 -3.22 -3.71
N LEU A 206 -0.63 -2.89 -4.81
CA LEU A 206 -0.24 -1.79 -5.69
C LEU A 206 -0.48 -0.44 -4.99
N THR A 207 -1.62 -0.29 -4.32
CA THR A 207 -1.91 0.87 -3.46
C THR A 207 -0.91 0.98 -2.32
N TRP A 208 -0.57 -0.12 -1.65
CA TRP A 208 0.43 -0.08 -0.57
C TRP A 208 1.76 0.51 -1.06
N ASN A 209 2.24 0.08 -2.24
CA ASN A 209 3.48 0.62 -2.80
C ASN A 209 3.33 2.07 -3.31
N ALA A 210 2.17 2.45 -3.86
CA ALA A 210 1.91 3.81 -4.36
C ALA A 210 1.97 4.85 -3.24
N TYR A 211 1.54 4.48 -2.04
CA TYR A 211 1.58 5.34 -0.86
C TYR A 211 2.88 5.24 -0.06
N ASN A 212 3.77 4.30 -0.41
CA ASN A 212 5.02 4.08 0.31
C ASN A 212 6.08 5.13 -0.03
N ALA A 213 6.31 6.07 0.89
CA ALA A 213 7.31 7.13 0.78
C ALA A 213 8.72 6.73 1.25
N PHE A 214 8.95 5.47 1.65
CA PHE A 214 10.29 5.01 2.03
C PHE A 214 11.28 5.16 0.87
N GLY A 215 12.35 5.90 1.09
CA GLY A 215 13.33 6.33 0.07
C GLY A 215 13.16 7.76 -0.42
N GLY A 216 12.10 8.45 0.01
CA GLY A 216 11.83 9.86 -0.29
C GLY A 216 10.95 10.11 -1.52
N ARG A 217 10.39 9.06 -2.13
CA ARG A 217 9.38 9.17 -3.18
C ARG A 217 8.23 8.19 -2.98
N SER A 218 7.05 8.64 -3.38
CA SER A 218 5.83 7.85 -3.54
C SER A 218 4.98 8.48 -4.65
N ASN A 219 3.79 7.95 -4.91
CA ASN A 219 2.86 8.61 -5.83
C ASN A 219 2.31 9.95 -5.28
N TYR A 220 2.60 10.32 -4.03
CA TYR A 220 2.11 11.54 -3.38
C TYR A 220 3.22 12.50 -2.93
N ILE A 221 4.48 12.04 -2.97
CA ILE A 221 5.68 12.78 -2.61
C ILE A 221 6.68 12.61 -3.75
N HIS A 222 6.99 13.70 -4.47
CA HIS A 222 7.89 13.65 -5.63
C HIS A 222 7.48 12.57 -6.65
N ALA A 223 6.19 12.62 -7.01
CA ALA A 223 5.52 11.59 -7.79
C ALA A 223 6.18 11.36 -9.15
N ASP A 224 6.52 12.46 -9.83
CA ASP A 224 7.16 12.49 -11.14
C ASP A 224 8.58 11.91 -11.09
N GLU A 225 9.48 12.53 -10.36
CA GLU A 225 10.90 12.13 -10.32
C GLU A 225 11.59 12.50 -9.01
N PHE A 226 12.83 12.02 -8.87
CA PHE A 226 13.64 12.28 -7.68
C PHE A 226 14.16 13.72 -7.66
N PRO A 227 14.00 14.46 -6.54
CA PRO A 227 14.41 15.86 -6.52
C PRO A 227 15.92 16.00 -6.55
N PRO A 228 16.45 17.10 -7.12
CA PRO A 228 17.90 17.32 -7.19
C PRO A 228 18.56 17.61 -5.83
N THR A 229 17.77 18.01 -4.82
CA THR A 229 18.25 18.34 -3.47
C THR A 229 17.37 17.69 -2.40
N PRO A 230 17.95 17.24 -1.28
CA PRO A 230 17.17 16.73 -0.16
C PRO A 230 16.36 17.84 0.51
N THR A 231 15.29 17.44 1.20
CA THR A 231 14.37 18.37 1.86
C THR A 231 14.92 18.79 3.22
N VAL A 232 15.04 20.09 3.47
CA VAL A 232 15.31 20.66 4.80
C VAL A 232 13.99 20.95 5.52
N ASN A 233 13.02 21.54 4.82
CA ASN A 233 11.71 21.85 5.37
C ASN A 233 10.62 21.65 4.31
N SER A 234 9.79 20.64 4.53
CA SER A 234 8.78 20.27 3.55
C SER A 234 7.84 21.41 3.15
N ARG A 235 7.38 22.22 4.12
CA ARG A 235 6.42 23.29 3.84
C ARG A 235 7.02 24.48 3.09
N GLN A 236 8.33 24.65 3.17
CA GLN A 236 9.03 25.73 2.47
C GLN A 236 9.48 25.33 1.07
N GLU A 237 9.76 24.03 0.85
CA GLU A 237 10.45 23.57 -0.36
C GLU A 237 9.57 22.74 -1.30
N LEU A 238 8.63 21.95 -0.79
CA LEU A 238 7.78 21.14 -1.66
C LEU A 238 6.75 22.03 -2.35
N LYS A 239 6.68 21.92 -3.69
CA LYS A 239 5.67 22.57 -4.54
C LYS A 239 4.25 22.45 -3.98
N ARG A 240 3.93 21.29 -3.37
CA ARG A 240 2.66 21.02 -2.71
C ARG A 240 2.22 22.05 -1.67
N TYR A 241 3.15 22.74 -1.02
CA TYR A 241 2.85 23.69 0.04
C TYR A 241 3.13 25.14 -0.33
N ASN A 242 4.02 25.40 -1.30
CA ASN A 242 4.46 26.76 -1.65
C ASN A 242 3.98 27.23 -3.03
N ASP A 243 3.39 26.35 -3.85
CA ASP A 243 2.82 26.70 -5.16
C ASP A 243 1.29 26.49 -5.13
N PRO A 244 0.48 27.56 -5.22
CA PRO A 244 -0.98 27.46 -5.21
C PRO A 244 -1.53 26.74 -6.45
N ASN A 245 -0.74 26.61 -7.52
CA ASN A 245 -1.11 25.89 -8.74
C ASN A 245 -0.58 24.45 -8.75
N HIS A 246 0.03 23.99 -7.67
CA HIS A 246 0.58 22.64 -7.62
C HIS A 246 -0.51 21.57 -7.79
N ALA A 247 -0.38 20.79 -8.87
CA ALA A 247 -1.04 19.50 -9.00
C ALA A 247 -0.06 18.40 -8.59
N THR A 248 -0.46 17.54 -7.64
CA THR A 248 0.34 16.35 -7.25
C THR A 248 0.65 15.47 -8.46
N TRP A 249 -0.26 15.44 -9.43
CA TRP A 249 -0.16 14.68 -10.65
C TRP A 249 -0.24 15.57 -11.88
N GLY A 250 0.81 16.36 -12.12
CA GLY A 250 0.86 17.33 -13.22
C GLY A 250 1.97 17.07 -14.25
N ALA A 251 2.55 15.86 -14.29
CA ALA A 251 3.68 15.55 -15.17
C ALA A 251 3.24 14.71 -16.39
N ALA A 252 4.06 14.69 -17.43
CA ALA A 252 3.86 13.81 -18.58
C ALA A 252 4.27 12.36 -18.24
N ASP A 253 5.39 12.24 -17.55
CA ASP A 253 6.03 10.97 -17.21
C ASP A 253 6.30 10.86 -15.71
N TYR A 254 6.36 9.62 -15.23
CA TYR A 254 6.54 9.27 -13.82
C TYR A 254 7.58 8.14 -13.75
N ALA A 255 8.64 8.35 -12.97
CA ALA A 255 9.68 7.34 -12.76
C ALA A 255 9.16 6.18 -11.88
N PRO A 256 9.61 4.93 -12.11
CA PRO A 256 9.06 3.74 -11.47
C PRO A 256 9.26 3.72 -9.94
N LEU A 257 8.38 2.97 -9.27
CA LEU A 257 8.43 2.70 -7.84
C LEU A 257 8.66 1.20 -7.62
N SER A 258 9.77 0.85 -6.99
CA SER A 258 10.15 -0.51 -6.65
C SER A 258 9.37 -1.02 -5.44
N PHE A 259 8.96 -2.28 -5.51
CA PHE A 259 8.39 -3.03 -4.38
C PHE A 259 9.48 -3.49 -3.39
N ASP A 260 10.77 -3.52 -3.76
CA ASP A 260 11.87 -3.97 -2.90
C ASP A 260 12.28 -2.92 -1.86
N ARG A 261 11.33 -2.55 -0.98
CA ARG A 261 11.48 -1.52 0.05
C ARG A 261 10.63 -1.85 1.28
N PRO A 262 11.07 -1.48 2.50
CA PRO A 262 10.20 -1.45 3.67
C PRO A 262 8.91 -0.64 3.41
N GLU A 263 7.80 -1.06 4.01
CA GLU A 263 6.52 -0.35 3.95
C GLU A 263 6.04 0.01 5.37
N PRO A 264 6.65 1.03 6.02
CA PRO A 264 6.26 1.41 7.39
C PRO A 264 4.78 1.77 7.54
N ILE A 265 4.13 2.18 6.45
CA ILE A 265 2.69 2.48 6.41
C ILE A 265 1.80 1.27 6.69
N ASN A 266 2.33 0.05 6.52
CA ASN A 266 1.63 -1.20 6.79
C ASN A 266 1.91 -1.73 8.19
N HIS A 267 2.63 -1.00 9.04
CA HIS A 267 2.90 -1.41 10.41
C HIS A 267 1.60 -1.60 11.22
N LEU A 268 1.55 -2.66 12.02
CA LEU A 268 0.53 -2.93 13.02
C LEU A 268 1.18 -3.23 14.37
N ASP A 269 0.69 -2.63 15.44
CA ASP A 269 1.15 -2.98 16.77
C ASP A 269 0.85 -4.46 17.08
N PRO A 270 1.77 -5.23 17.68
CA PRO A 270 1.53 -6.63 18.04
C PRO A 270 0.29 -6.84 18.90
N GLY A 271 -0.03 -5.87 19.76
CA GLY A 271 -1.21 -5.89 20.65
C GLY A 271 -2.52 -5.48 20.00
N GLU A 272 -2.50 -4.84 18.83
CA GLU A 272 -3.71 -4.33 18.15
C GLU A 272 -4.64 -5.49 17.78
N LYS A 273 -5.95 -5.31 17.94
CA LYS A 273 -7.01 -6.25 17.55
C LYS A 273 -7.74 -5.74 16.32
N PRO A 274 -8.41 -6.62 15.54
CA PRO A 274 -9.13 -6.17 14.36
C PRO A 274 -10.33 -5.27 14.71
N THR A 275 -10.83 -5.33 15.95
CA THR A 275 -11.88 -4.46 16.49
C THR A 275 -11.37 -3.14 17.08
N ASP A 276 -10.05 -2.92 17.11
CA ASP A 276 -9.50 -1.67 17.64
C ASP A 276 -9.59 -0.56 16.59
N PRO A 277 -9.72 0.72 17.01
CA PRO A 277 -9.70 1.84 16.09
C PRO A 277 -8.42 1.91 15.27
N ILE A 278 -8.54 2.29 14.00
CA ILE A 278 -7.42 2.45 13.09
C ILE A 278 -6.98 3.90 13.12
N GLU A 279 -5.80 4.17 13.67
CA GLU A 279 -5.24 5.51 13.77
C GLU A 279 -4.35 5.88 12.58
N GLY A 280 -4.15 7.17 12.35
CA GLY A 280 -3.25 7.68 11.31
C GLY A 280 -3.86 7.72 9.90
N ARG A 281 -3.15 8.39 8.99
CA ARG A 281 -3.63 8.63 7.62
C ARG A 281 -3.58 7.38 6.74
N ALA A 282 -2.44 6.71 6.69
CA ALA A 282 -2.20 5.61 5.76
C ALA A 282 -2.88 4.32 6.22
N ALA A 283 -2.72 3.94 7.49
CA ALA A 283 -3.26 2.70 8.06
C ALA A 283 -4.79 2.56 7.83
N CYS A 284 -5.51 3.68 7.82
CA CYS A 284 -6.95 3.75 7.53
C CYS A 284 -7.38 3.29 6.13
N HIS A 285 -6.46 2.95 5.22
CA HIS A 285 -6.81 2.50 3.87
C HIS A 285 -5.83 1.48 3.24
N VAL A 286 -4.86 0.96 3.99
CA VAL A 286 -3.90 -0.07 3.52
C VAL A 286 -4.04 -1.35 4.36
N ALA A 287 -3.01 -2.19 4.46
CA ALA A 287 -3.09 -3.50 5.13
C ALA A 287 -3.77 -3.49 6.52
N PRO A 288 -3.55 -2.50 7.42
CA PRO A 288 -4.28 -2.40 8.68
C PRO A 288 -5.81 -2.33 8.50
N ALA A 289 -6.31 -1.56 7.54
CA ALA A 289 -7.74 -1.48 7.26
C ALA A 289 -8.27 -2.75 6.58
N GLU A 290 -7.52 -3.32 5.64
CA GLU A 290 -7.90 -4.57 4.94
C GLU A 290 -8.04 -5.76 5.90
N TRP A 291 -7.24 -5.80 6.97
CA TRP A 291 -7.33 -6.84 7.99
C TRP A 291 -8.73 -6.94 8.61
N ARG A 292 -9.49 -5.83 8.70
CA ARG A 292 -10.85 -5.82 9.26
C ARG A 292 -11.82 -6.68 8.44
N LEU A 293 -11.69 -6.69 7.11
CA LEU A 293 -12.45 -7.58 6.24
C LEU A 293 -12.10 -9.05 6.49
N LEU A 294 -10.80 -9.37 6.58
CA LEU A 294 -10.34 -10.75 6.78
C LEU A 294 -10.85 -11.32 8.12
N ALA A 295 -10.75 -10.53 9.18
CA ALA A 295 -11.30 -10.87 10.49
C ALA A 295 -12.83 -11.05 10.45
N TRP A 296 -13.55 -10.20 9.72
CA TRP A 296 -14.99 -10.33 9.56
C TRP A 296 -15.38 -11.59 8.76
N LEU A 297 -14.67 -11.93 7.68
CA LEU A 297 -14.92 -13.16 6.93
C LEU A 297 -14.79 -14.41 7.82
N GLU A 298 -13.78 -14.44 8.69
CA GLU A 298 -13.61 -15.52 9.66
C GLU A 298 -14.70 -15.53 10.73
N GLN A 299 -15.16 -14.36 11.21
CA GLN A 299 -16.32 -14.26 12.10
C GLN A 299 -17.59 -14.82 11.46
N GLN A 300 -17.76 -14.66 10.15
CA GLN A 300 -18.88 -15.25 9.40
C GLN A 300 -18.67 -16.73 9.06
N GLY A 301 -17.52 -17.34 9.42
CA GLY A 301 -17.19 -18.71 9.04
C GLY A 301 -16.99 -18.89 7.54
N CYS A 302 -16.64 -17.83 6.80
CA CYS A 302 -16.44 -17.86 5.37
C CYS A 302 -14.98 -18.23 5.03
N PRO A 303 -14.72 -19.41 4.43
CA PRO A 303 -13.38 -19.73 3.92
C PRO A 303 -13.04 -18.83 2.73
N TYR A 304 -11.79 -18.35 2.68
CA TYR A 304 -11.28 -17.52 1.61
C TYR A 304 -9.81 -17.84 1.32
N ASP A 305 -9.40 -17.57 0.08
CA ASP A 305 -8.00 -17.48 -0.30
C ASP A 305 -7.61 -16.01 -0.51
N PHE A 306 -6.37 -15.67 -0.16
CA PHE A 306 -5.86 -14.30 -0.18
C PHE A 306 -4.72 -14.16 -1.19
N TYR A 307 -4.82 -13.19 -2.08
CA TYR A 307 -3.87 -12.97 -3.18
C TYR A 307 -3.43 -11.52 -3.24
N ALA A 308 -2.23 -11.28 -3.74
CA ALA A 308 -1.83 -9.95 -4.16
C ALA A 308 -2.50 -9.58 -5.51
N GLU A 309 -2.79 -8.31 -5.77
CA GLU A 309 -3.21 -7.83 -7.10
C GLU A 309 -2.18 -8.21 -8.17
N THR A 310 -0.88 -8.17 -7.87
CA THR A 310 0.18 -8.65 -8.77
C THR A 310 0.04 -10.13 -9.16
N GLN A 311 -0.60 -10.95 -8.33
CA GLN A 311 -0.92 -12.35 -8.64
C GLN A 311 -2.17 -12.48 -9.53
N LEU A 312 -3.11 -11.53 -9.49
CA LEU A 312 -4.15 -11.39 -10.52
C LEU A 312 -3.56 -10.93 -11.86
N HIS A 313 -2.62 -9.97 -11.84
CA HIS A 313 -1.95 -9.49 -13.05
C HIS A 313 -1.17 -10.61 -13.76
N SER A 314 -0.33 -11.34 -13.02
CA SER A 314 0.49 -12.43 -13.58
C SER A 314 -0.35 -13.63 -14.04
N GLY A 315 -1.57 -13.79 -13.50
CA GLY A 315 -2.46 -14.94 -13.79
C GLY A 315 -2.26 -16.12 -12.85
N VAL A 316 -1.56 -15.93 -11.73
CA VAL A 316 -1.49 -16.90 -10.64
C VAL A 316 -2.87 -17.10 -10.00
N LEU A 317 -3.65 -16.02 -9.86
CA LEU A 317 -5.07 -16.11 -9.51
C LEU A 317 -5.90 -16.47 -10.75
N ASP A 318 -6.43 -17.69 -10.78
CA ASP A 318 -7.41 -18.14 -11.77
C ASP A 318 -8.83 -17.87 -11.26
N LEU A 319 -9.49 -16.87 -11.84
CA LEU A 319 -10.83 -16.42 -11.44
C LEU A 319 -11.91 -17.50 -11.62
N ASP A 320 -11.76 -18.41 -12.59
CA ASP A 320 -12.79 -19.43 -12.86
C ASP A 320 -12.87 -20.52 -11.79
N ARG A 321 -11.88 -20.54 -10.88
CA ARG A 321 -11.84 -21.46 -9.74
C ARG A 321 -12.61 -20.93 -8.54
N TYR A 322 -13.06 -19.68 -8.58
CA TYR A 322 -13.74 -19.00 -7.49
C TYR A 322 -15.18 -18.68 -7.85
N ARG A 323 -16.05 -18.69 -6.83
CA ARG A 323 -17.45 -18.23 -6.96
C ARG A 323 -17.55 -16.72 -6.79
N LEU A 324 -16.62 -16.13 -6.05
CA LEU A 324 -16.65 -14.73 -5.64
C LEU A 324 -15.24 -14.15 -5.55
N LEU A 325 -15.05 -12.97 -6.12
CA LEU A 325 -13.90 -12.09 -5.87
C LEU A 325 -14.31 -10.93 -4.96
N ILE A 326 -13.52 -10.64 -3.93
CA ILE A 326 -13.73 -9.48 -3.04
C ILE A 326 -12.57 -8.51 -3.16
N LEU A 327 -12.89 -7.23 -3.39
CA LEU A 327 -11.97 -6.09 -3.40
C LEU A 327 -12.23 -5.20 -2.19
N SER A 328 -11.17 -4.81 -1.49
CA SER A 328 -11.19 -3.99 -0.29
C SER A 328 -9.77 -3.48 -0.01
N THR A 329 -9.51 -2.44 0.75
CA THR A 329 -10.38 -1.34 1.22
C THR A 329 -10.25 -0.13 0.28
N HIS A 330 -9.11 -0.03 -0.41
CA HIS A 330 -8.76 1.06 -1.32
C HIS A 330 -7.95 0.54 -2.53
N PRO A 331 -8.57 -0.23 -3.44
CA PRO A 331 -7.90 -0.81 -4.61
C PRO A 331 -7.73 0.22 -5.74
N GLU A 332 -7.08 1.36 -5.47
CA GLU A 332 -7.00 2.54 -6.36
C GLU A 332 -6.20 2.30 -7.64
N TYR A 333 -5.13 1.50 -7.57
CA TYR A 333 -4.14 1.37 -8.64
C TYR A 333 -4.22 0.01 -9.31
N TRP A 334 -4.65 -0.04 -10.57
CA TRP A 334 -4.89 -1.29 -11.29
C TRP A 334 -4.21 -1.31 -12.67
N THR A 335 -3.74 -2.47 -13.10
CA THR A 335 -3.33 -2.66 -14.50
C THR A 335 -4.56 -2.89 -15.37
N ARG A 336 -4.56 -2.42 -16.63
CA ARG A 336 -5.65 -2.72 -17.59
C ARG A 336 -5.94 -4.21 -17.70
N ARG A 337 -4.88 -5.02 -17.75
CA ARG A 337 -4.99 -6.49 -17.81
C ARG A 337 -5.82 -7.08 -16.68
N MET A 338 -5.69 -6.55 -15.45
CA MET A 338 -6.49 -7.03 -14.32
C MET A 338 -7.96 -6.61 -14.49
N TYR A 339 -8.20 -5.36 -14.87
CA TYR A 339 -9.54 -4.84 -15.14
C TYR A 339 -10.25 -5.68 -16.20
N ASP A 340 -9.61 -5.89 -17.35
CA ASP A 340 -10.16 -6.66 -18.48
C ASP A 340 -10.52 -8.08 -18.06
N ARG A 341 -9.65 -8.76 -17.29
CA ARG A 341 -9.90 -10.12 -16.78
C ARG A 341 -11.11 -10.20 -15.87
N VAL A 342 -11.23 -9.28 -14.93
CA VAL A 342 -12.37 -9.26 -14.00
C VAL A 342 -13.65 -8.88 -14.74
N LYS A 343 -13.58 -7.91 -15.66
CA LYS A 343 -14.73 -7.51 -16.49
C LYS A 343 -15.19 -8.67 -17.38
N GLU A 344 -14.30 -9.33 -18.09
CA GLU A 344 -14.64 -10.51 -18.90
C GLU A 344 -15.27 -11.61 -18.03
N TRP A 345 -14.68 -11.91 -16.88
CA TRP A 345 -15.21 -12.90 -15.95
C TRP A 345 -16.63 -12.58 -15.48
N VAL A 346 -16.89 -11.35 -15.05
CA VAL A 346 -18.20 -10.91 -14.56
C VAL A 346 -19.24 -10.82 -15.67
N PHE A 347 -18.88 -10.26 -16.83
CA PHE A 347 -19.85 -9.98 -17.89
C PHE A 347 -20.11 -11.17 -18.80
N GLN A 348 -19.14 -12.04 -18.99
CA GLN A 348 -19.22 -13.12 -19.99
C GLN A 348 -19.24 -14.52 -19.38
N ARG A 349 -18.72 -14.69 -18.15
CA ARG A 349 -18.50 -16.01 -17.54
C ARG A 349 -19.24 -16.22 -16.21
N GLY A 350 -20.18 -15.34 -15.88
CA GLY A 350 -21.00 -15.47 -14.68
C GLY A 350 -20.29 -15.13 -13.36
N GLY A 351 -19.14 -14.46 -13.42
CA GLY A 351 -18.35 -14.07 -12.26
C GLY A 351 -19.10 -13.13 -11.32
N ARG A 352 -18.80 -13.24 -10.02
CA ARG A 352 -19.42 -12.41 -8.98
C ARG A 352 -18.38 -11.60 -8.23
N LEU A 353 -18.64 -10.31 -8.06
CA LEU A 353 -17.71 -9.33 -7.50
C LEU A 353 -18.34 -8.59 -6.33
N MET A 354 -17.66 -8.56 -5.18
CA MET A 354 -17.96 -7.64 -4.10
C MET A 354 -16.86 -6.59 -4.01
N TYR A 355 -17.22 -5.34 -4.26
CA TYR A 355 -16.34 -4.19 -4.09
C TYR A 355 -16.73 -3.44 -2.79
N LEU A 356 -15.96 -3.67 -1.73
CA LEU A 356 -16.25 -3.17 -0.38
C LEU A 356 -15.41 -1.94 -0.02
N GLY A 357 -14.74 -1.33 -0.99
CA GLY A 357 -13.87 -0.16 -0.82
C GLY A 357 -14.44 1.12 -1.43
N GLY A 358 -13.62 2.17 -1.47
CA GLY A 358 -13.85 3.44 -2.17
C GLY A 358 -12.64 3.81 -3.04
N ASN A 359 -12.84 4.69 -4.03
CA ASN A 359 -11.81 5.11 -5.01
C ASN A 359 -11.10 3.94 -5.71
N GLY A 360 -11.86 2.88 -6.00
CA GLY A 360 -11.36 1.67 -6.61
C GLY A 360 -11.11 1.84 -8.10
N LEU A 361 -10.01 1.27 -8.57
CA LEU A 361 -9.66 1.14 -9.98
C LEU A 361 -9.52 2.52 -10.68
N ASN A 362 -9.22 3.56 -9.90
CA ASN A 362 -9.19 4.94 -10.36
C ASN A 362 -7.99 5.28 -11.24
N CYS A 363 -6.85 4.60 -11.08
CA CYS A 363 -5.62 4.92 -11.79
C CYS A 363 -4.96 3.69 -12.40
N GLU A 364 -4.56 3.80 -13.67
CA GLU A 364 -3.80 2.75 -14.32
C GLU A 364 -2.36 2.69 -13.78
N VAL A 365 -1.87 1.48 -13.56
CA VAL A 365 -0.44 1.20 -13.42
C VAL A 365 0.05 0.20 -14.46
N GLU A 366 1.33 0.26 -14.78
CA GLU A 366 2.04 -0.74 -15.57
C GLU A 366 3.11 -1.42 -14.71
N LEU A 367 3.33 -2.72 -14.92
CA LEU A 367 4.34 -3.52 -14.22
C LEU A 367 5.39 -3.94 -15.26
N PRO A 368 6.44 -3.13 -15.48
CA PRO A 368 7.45 -3.41 -16.51
C PRO A 368 8.31 -4.64 -16.18
N ASP A 369 8.39 -4.99 -14.89
CA ASP A 369 9.07 -6.17 -14.37
C ASP A 369 8.38 -6.64 -13.07
N GLU A 370 8.88 -7.71 -12.45
CA GLU A 370 8.30 -8.29 -11.23
C GLU A 370 8.50 -7.44 -9.96
N SER A 371 9.38 -6.44 -10.03
CA SER A 371 9.90 -5.68 -8.88
C SER A 371 9.54 -4.20 -8.90
N THR A 372 8.99 -3.66 -9.99
CA THR A 372 8.66 -2.24 -10.11
C THR A 372 7.27 -1.99 -10.70
N MET A 373 6.73 -0.81 -10.42
CA MET A 373 5.50 -0.31 -11.04
C MET A 373 5.64 1.13 -11.55
N LEU A 374 4.93 1.44 -12.61
CA LEU A 374 4.80 2.78 -13.20
C LEU A 374 3.37 3.26 -13.02
N VAL A 375 3.18 4.40 -12.36
CA VAL A 375 1.85 4.99 -12.16
C VAL A 375 1.51 5.94 -13.31
N ARG A 376 0.40 5.67 -14.00
CA ARG A 376 -0.03 6.47 -15.17
C ARG A 376 -1.02 7.55 -14.77
N ASN A 377 -0.59 8.46 -13.91
CA ASN A 377 -1.47 9.55 -13.47
C ASN A 377 -1.87 10.50 -14.62
N GLY A 378 -0.94 10.73 -15.55
CA GLY A 378 -1.04 11.76 -16.59
C GLY A 378 -0.96 13.18 -16.02
N THR A 379 -1.09 14.16 -16.89
CA THR A 379 -1.03 15.59 -16.54
C THR A 379 -2.42 16.08 -16.17
N ILE A 380 -2.89 15.80 -14.95
CA ILE A 380 -4.20 16.28 -14.48
C ILE A 380 -4.07 17.65 -13.81
N ARG A 381 -5.15 18.43 -13.84
CA ARG A 381 -5.20 19.78 -13.25
C ARG A 381 -6.03 19.83 -11.96
N SER A 382 -6.91 18.86 -11.77
CA SER A 382 -7.71 18.66 -10.57
C SER A 382 -8.21 17.21 -10.53
N LEU A 383 -8.84 16.82 -9.43
CA LEU A 383 -9.50 15.51 -9.29
C LEU A 383 -10.91 15.47 -9.92
N TRP A 384 -11.39 16.59 -10.46
CA TRP A 384 -12.69 16.65 -11.12
C TRP A 384 -12.56 16.21 -12.59
N PRO A 385 -13.65 15.69 -13.20
CA PRO A 385 -13.59 15.20 -14.57
C PRO A 385 -13.02 16.18 -15.58
N GLU A 386 -13.28 17.48 -15.43
CA GLU A 386 -12.75 18.55 -16.28
C GLU A 386 -11.23 18.70 -16.14
N GLY A 387 -10.69 18.50 -14.93
CA GLY A 387 -9.27 18.55 -14.65
C GLY A 387 -8.52 17.28 -15.03
N ILE A 388 -9.20 16.13 -15.01
CA ILE A 388 -8.65 14.84 -15.45
C ILE A 388 -8.72 14.71 -16.99
N GLY A 389 -9.79 15.21 -17.60
CA GLY A 389 -10.17 14.98 -19.00
C GLY A 389 -11.00 13.71 -19.21
N ALA A 390 -11.47 13.06 -18.13
CA ALA A 390 -12.31 11.85 -18.11
C ALA A 390 -12.90 11.67 -16.70
N GLU A 391 -13.80 10.70 -16.48
CA GLU A 391 -14.38 10.44 -15.14
C GLU A 391 -13.32 10.08 -14.08
N SER A 392 -12.25 9.40 -14.48
CA SER A 392 -11.12 8.99 -13.62
C SER A 392 -9.80 8.93 -14.40
N ARG A 393 -8.67 8.75 -13.71
CA ARG A 393 -7.36 8.60 -14.38
C ARG A 393 -7.31 7.31 -15.20
N PHE A 394 -7.99 6.26 -14.76
CA PHE A 394 -8.13 4.99 -15.47
C PHE A 394 -9.03 5.16 -16.71
N ALA A 395 -10.16 5.85 -16.56
CA ALA A 395 -11.08 6.14 -17.67
C ALA A 395 -10.44 6.93 -18.81
N ARG A 396 -9.50 7.83 -18.50
CA ARG A 396 -8.73 8.57 -19.51
C ARG A 396 -7.92 7.65 -20.43
N ARG A 397 -7.58 6.45 -19.95
CA ARG A 397 -6.65 5.55 -20.59
C ARG A 397 -7.29 4.26 -21.09
N HIS A 398 -8.44 3.87 -20.54
CA HIS A 398 -9.15 2.65 -20.89
C HIS A 398 -10.67 2.88 -20.96
N GLU A 399 -11.38 2.78 -19.83
CA GLU A 399 -12.81 3.09 -19.71
C GLU A 399 -13.17 3.39 -18.25
N SER A 400 -14.37 3.93 -17.98
CA SER A 400 -14.82 4.18 -16.62
C SER A 400 -14.93 2.89 -15.81
N GLU A 401 -14.37 2.91 -14.60
CA GLU A 401 -14.51 1.84 -13.63
C GLU A 401 -15.98 1.59 -13.25
N ALA A 402 -16.86 2.58 -13.42
CA ALA A 402 -18.29 2.42 -13.20
C ALA A 402 -18.93 1.36 -14.11
N HIS A 403 -18.35 1.06 -15.28
CA HIS A 403 -18.84 -0.06 -16.11
C HIS A 403 -18.69 -1.41 -15.41
N LEU A 404 -17.65 -1.59 -14.58
CA LEU A 404 -17.39 -2.83 -13.85
C LEU A 404 -17.95 -2.77 -12.42
N LEU A 405 -17.72 -1.68 -11.71
CA LEU A 405 -18.07 -1.54 -10.30
C LEU A 405 -19.50 -1.02 -10.09
N GLY A 406 -20.13 -0.47 -11.12
CA GLY A 406 -21.41 0.25 -11.00
C GLY A 406 -21.29 1.62 -10.33
N VAL A 407 -20.09 2.01 -9.88
CA VAL A 407 -19.78 3.30 -9.26
C VAL A 407 -18.37 3.76 -9.64
N VAL A 408 -18.13 5.07 -9.57
CA VAL A 408 -16.84 5.73 -9.80
C VAL A 408 -16.60 6.79 -8.73
N PHE A 409 -15.33 7.00 -8.38
CA PHE A 409 -14.93 8.05 -7.44
C PHE A 409 -15.41 9.43 -7.87
N THR A 410 -15.85 10.23 -6.90
CA THR A 410 -16.05 11.67 -7.10
C THR A 410 -15.34 12.46 -6.01
N PRO A 411 -14.79 13.66 -6.30
CA PRO A 411 -14.24 14.53 -5.27
C PRO A 411 -15.27 14.96 -4.22
N SER A 412 -16.57 15.01 -4.57
CA SER A 412 -17.66 15.28 -3.63
C SER A 412 -17.66 14.29 -2.46
N GLY A 413 -17.53 14.79 -1.24
CA GLY A 413 -17.49 13.98 -0.01
C GLY A 413 -16.12 13.41 0.35
N MET A 414 -15.08 13.66 -0.45
CA MET A 414 -13.70 13.35 -0.07
C MET A 414 -13.36 13.98 1.29
N MET A 415 -12.66 13.23 2.16
CA MET A 415 -12.33 13.60 3.54
C MET A 415 -13.52 13.80 4.50
N THR A 416 -14.71 13.32 4.15
CA THR A 416 -15.87 13.32 5.06
C THR A 416 -16.27 11.89 5.43
N ALA A 417 -17.11 11.71 6.45
CA ALA A 417 -17.73 10.42 6.76
C ALA A 417 -19.14 10.59 7.35
N ALA A 418 -20.04 9.65 7.05
CA ALA A 418 -21.42 9.63 7.50
C ALA A 418 -21.99 8.19 7.50
N PRO A 419 -23.12 7.90 8.18
CA PRO A 419 -23.85 6.65 7.98
C PRO A 419 -24.51 6.59 6.60
N TYR A 420 -24.90 5.38 6.20
CA TYR A 420 -25.77 5.16 5.05
C TYR A 420 -27.23 5.30 5.46
N ARG A 421 -28.05 5.81 4.54
CA ARG A 421 -29.51 5.74 4.57
C ARG A 421 -29.98 4.70 3.57
N VAL A 422 -30.88 3.82 3.98
CA VAL A 422 -31.49 2.81 3.09
C VAL A 422 -32.42 3.47 2.08
N GLU A 423 -32.24 3.14 0.80
CA GLU A 423 -33.05 3.64 -0.31
C GLU A 423 -34.01 2.56 -0.86
N ALA A 424 -33.64 1.28 -0.76
CA ALA A 424 -34.45 0.15 -1.24
C ALA A 424 -34.66 -0.92 -0.16
N GLY A 425 -35.40 -0.59 0.91
CA GLY A 425 -35.57 -1.44 2.09
C GLY A 425 -36.23 -2.80 1.85
N ASP A 426 -37.03 -2.93 0.79
CA ASP A 426 -37.65 -4.22 0.41
C ASP A 426 -36.69 -5.15 -0.36
N HIS A 427 -35.48 -4.67 -0.72
CA HIS A 427 -34.49 -5.47 -1.42
C HIS A 427 -33.90 -6.55 -0.50
N TRP A 428 -33.66 -7.75 -1.04
CA TRP A 428 -33.21 -8.93 -0.27
C TRP A 428 -31.90 -8.71 0.50
N VAL A 429 -31.08 -7.75 0.08
CA VAL A 429 -29.84 -7.35 0.77
C VAL A 429 -30.13 -6.91 2.21
N PHE A 430 -31.30 -6.32 2.48
CA PHE A 430 -31.70 -5.89 3.81
C PHE A 430 -32.49 -6.96 4.59
N ALA A 431 -32.69 -8.16 4.03
CA ALA A 431 -33.46 -9.22 4.68
C ALA A 431 -32.87 -9.58 6.06
N GLY A 432 -33.73 -9.62 7.09
CA GLY A 432 -33.32 -9.94 8.46
C GLY A 432 -32.45 -8.89 9.15
N THR A 433 -32.26 -7.71 8.56
CA THR A 433 -31.57 -6.58 9.22
C THR A 433 -32.52 -5.77 10.12
N GLY A 434 -33.83 -5.80 9.83
CA GLY A 434 -34.82 -4.91 10.44
C GLY A 434 -34.86 -3.50 9.86
N LEU A 435 -33.91 -3.15 8.98
CA LEU A 435 -33.82 -1.84 8.32
C LEU A 435 -34.90 -1.69 7.25
N LYS A 436 -35.50 -0.49 7.19
CA LYS A 436 -36.50 -0.07 6.20
C LYS A 436 -35.98 1.11 5.40
N THR A 437 -36.62 1.40 4.27
CA THR A 437 -36.32 2.63 3.50
C THR A 437 -36.40 3.87 4.40
N GLY A 438 -35.33 4.67 4.40
CA GLY A 438 -35.16 5.84 5.27
C GLY A 438 -34.35 5.60 6.54
N ASP A 439 -34.19 4.35 6.98
CA ASP A 439 -33.39 4.04 8.18
C ASP A 439 -31.90 4.25 7.95
N LEU A 440 -31.17 4.53 9.03
CA LEU A 440 -29.73 4.71 9.02
C LEU A 440 -29.00 3.47 9.54
N PHE A 441 -27.84 3.17 8.96
CA PHE A 441 -26.91 2.14 9.43
C PHE A 441 -25.46 2.50 9.07
N GLY A 442 -24.49 1.78 9.63
CA GLY A 442 -23.08 2.13 9.46
C GLY A 442 -22.68 3.36 10.28
N GLN A 443 -23.24 3.51 11.49
CA GLN A 443 -22.90 4.62 12.39
C GLN A 443 -21.59 4.34 13.13
N ALA A 444 -21.34 3.08 13.48
CA ALA A 444 -20.08 2.67 14.09
C ALA A 444 -19.01 2.42 13.02
N SER A 445 -17.80 2.98 13.22
CA SER A 445 -16.65 2.76 12.37
C SER A 445 -15.35 2.87 13.16
N LEU A 446 -14.38 2.02 12.83
CA LEU A 446 -13.04 2.04 13.40
C LEU A 446 -12.13 3.09 12.77
N HIS A 447 -12.54 3.71 11.67
CA HIS A 447 -11.72 4.67 10.91
C HIS A 447 -11.55 6.00 11.67
N ARG A 448 -10.31 6.33 12.10
CA ARG A 448 -10.05 7.57 12.85
C ARG A 448 -9.60 8.73 11.99
N ARG A 449 -9.23 8.51 10.72
CA ARG A 449 -8.84 9.62 9.84
C ARG A 449 -10.06 10.46 9.39
N CYS A 450 -11.19 9.81 9.16
CA CYS A 450 -12.49 10.42 8.83
C CYS A 450 -13.59 9.77 9.72
N PRO A 451 -13.76 10.22 10.97
CA PRO A 451 -14.81 9.68 11.85
C PRO A 451 -16.19 10.14 11.37
N GLY A 452 -17.23 9.29 11.55
CA GLY A 452 -18.62 9.69 11.28
C GLY A 452 -19.51 8.59 10.71
N GLY A 453 -18.93 7.49 10.21
CA GLY A 453 -19.70 6.32 9.76
C GLY A 453 -19.04 5.57 8.59
N ALA A 454 -19.78 4.61 8.05
CA ALA A 454 -19.31 3.66 7.05
C ALA A 454 -19.21 4.23 5.63
N SER A 455 -19.81 5.39 5.33
CA SER A 455 -19.69 6.09 4.05
C SER A 455 -18.70 7.25 4.19
N GLY A 456 -17.45 7.11 3.73
CA GLY A 456 -16.47 8.17 3.91
C GLY A 456 -15.04 7.90 3.48
N HIS A 457 -14.19 8.86 3.83
CA HIS A 457 -12.81 9.08 3.39
C HIS A 457 -12.71 9.37 1.90
N GLU A 458 -13.05 8.42 1.05
CA GLU A 458 -13.27 8.61 -0.39
C GLU A 458 -14.47 7.76 -0.78
N THR A 459 -15.33 8.30 -1.64
CA THR A 459 -16.65 7.73 -1.89
C THR A 459 -17.02 7.76 -3.36
N ASP A 460 -17.67 6.68 -3.78
CA ASP A 460 -18.00 6.43 -5.18
C ASP A 460 -19.51 6.56 -5.39
N LYS A 461 -19.91 7.04 -6.57
CA LYS A 461 -21.32 7.16 -6.97
C LYS A 461 -21.54 6.59 -8.36
N ARG A 462 -22.80 6.27 -8.71
CA ARG A 462 -23.14 5.93 -10.10
C ARG A 462 -22.85 7.10 -11.03
N SER A 463 -22.51 6.79 -12.27
CA SER A 463 -22.29 7.74 -13.37
C SER A 463 -23.08 7.28 -14.62
N PRO A 464 -23.10 8.06 -15.71
CA PRO A 464 -23.65 7.62 -16.99
C PRO A 464 -23.01 6.34 -17.54
N ALA A 465 -21.78 6.00 -17.10
CA ALA A 465 -21.11 4.74 -17.44
C ALA A 465 -21.51 3.58 -16.53
N SER A 466 -22.35 3.77 -15.51
CA SER A 466 -22.86 2.63 -14.74
C SER A 466 -23.82 1.78 -15.59
N PRO A 467 -23.80 0.44 -15.49
CA PRO A 467 -24.77 -0.40 -16.19
C PRO A 467 -26.21 0.04 -15.92
N VAL A 468 -27.05 0.07 -16.95
CA VAL A 468 -28.42 0.64 -16.88
C VAL A 468 -29.30 -0.04 -15.82
N GLN A 469 -29.02 -1.30 -15.53
CA GLN A 469 -29.73 -2.12 -14.54
C GLN A 469 -29.19 -1.95 -13.09
N THR A 470 -28.28 -1.00 -12.86
CA THR A 470 -27.69 -0.75 -11.53
C THR A 470 -28.71 -0.16 -10.57
N GLN A 471 -28.99 -0.90 -9.50
CA GLN A 471 -29.94 -0.52 -8.45
C GLN A 471 -29.22 0.19 -7.31
N LEU A 472 -29.78 1.31 -6.84
CA LEU A 472 -29.34 1.99 -5.62
C LEU A 472 -29.98 1.33 -4.40
N LEU A 473 -29.17 0.83 -3.50
CA LEU A 473 -29.62 0.16 -2.27
C LEU A 473 -29.62 1.10 -1.07
N ALA A 474 -28.56 1.90 -0.94
CA ALA A 474 -28.39 2.86 0.15
C ALA A 474 -27.47 4.01 -0.29
N ARG A 475 -27.56 5.16 0.39
CA ARG A 475 -26.73 6.33 0.12
C ARG A 475 -26.17 6.93 1.40
N GLY A 476 -24.89 7.28 1.39
CA GLY A 476 -24.25 8.01 2.49
C GLY A 476 -24.82 9.41 2.68
N LEU A 477 -24.90 9.87 3.94
CA LEU A 477 -25.38 11.22 4.29
C LEU A 477 -24.28 12.28 4.35
N ASN A 478 -23.19 12.08 3.61
CA ASN A 478 -22.10 13.05 3.55
C ASN A 478 -22.60 14.38 2.94
N PRO A 479 -21.98 15.53 3.31
CA PRO A 479 -22.34 16.83 2.76
C PRO A 479 -22.32 16.89 1.22
N ASP A 480 -23.04 17.84 0.63
CA ASP A 480 -23.03 18.14 -0.80
C ASP A 480 -23.36 16.96 -1.73
N ASN A 481 -24.22 16.04 -1.26
CA ASN A 481 -24.50 14.75 -1.93
C ASN A 481 -23.23 13.92 -2.18
N GLY A 482 -22.19 14.14 -1.37
CA GLY A 482 -20.91 13.47 -1.47
C GLY A 482 -20.90 12.05 -0.89
N GLY A 483 -22.04 11.48 -0.52
CA GLY A 483 -22.09 10.14 0.07
C GLY A 483 -21.76 9.04 -0.92
N ALA A 484 -21.28 7.91 -0.40
CA ALA A 484 -21.16 6.69 -1.18
C ALA A 484 -22.54 6.19 -1.62
N GLU A 485 -22.66 5.74 -2.86
CA GLU A 485 -23.83 4.98 -3.31
C GLU A 485 -23.55 3.48 -3.21
N MET A 486 -24.29 2.79 -2.35
CA MET A 486 -24.27 1.33 -2.29
C MET A 486 -25.16 0.79 -3.39
N VAL A 487 -24.61 -0.02 -4.29
CA VAL A 487 -25.32 -0.49 -5.48
C VAL A 487 -25.17 -1.98 -5.73
N ILE A 488 -26.07 -2.51 -6.54
CA ILE A 488 -25.98 -3.88 -7.06
C ILE A 488 -26.46 -3.93 -8.52
N PHE A 489 -25.85 -4.80 -9.32
CA PHE A 489 -26.37 -5.17 -10.63
C PHE A 489 -26.04 -6.62 -10.99
N GLU A 490 -26.82 -7.19 -11.90
CA GLU A 490 -26.59 -8.51 -12.48
C GLU A 490 -26.30 -8.37 -14.00
N THR A 491 -25.55 -9.30 -14.56
CA THR A 491 -25.22 -9.35 -15.98
C THR A 491 -26.03 -10.45 -16.68
N PRO A 492 -26.25 -10.38 -18.01
CA PRO A 492 -26.94 -11.43 -18.75
C PRO A 492 -26.30 -12.82 -18.65
N SER A 493 -24.99 -12.90 -18.33
CA SER A 493 -24.29 -14.18 -18.11
C SER A 493 -24.56 -14.81 -16.73
N GLY A 494 -25.36 -14.15 -15.88
CA GLY A 494 -25.59 -14.56 -14.49
C GLY A 494 -24.52 -14.09 -13.50
N GLY A 495 -23.60 -13.24 -13.96
CA GLY A 495 -22.65 -12.55 -13.09
C GLY A 495 -23.32 -11.45 -12.30
N ALA A 496 -22.68 -10.99 -11.22
CA ALA A 496 -23.25 -9.97 -10.34
C ALA A 496 -22.18 -9.14 -9.66
N VAL A 497 -22.47 -7.86 -9.43
CA VAL A 497 -21.57 -6.94 -8.73
C VAL A 497 -22.33 -6.24 -7.63
N PHE A 498 -21.78 -6.27 -6.41
CA PHE A 498 -22.21 -5.45 -5.29
C PHE A 498 -21.08 -4.48 -4.92
N SER A 499 -21.41 -3.20 -4.76
CA SER A 499 -20.45 -2.15 -4.43
C SER A 499 -20.91 -1.33 -3.25
N ALA A 500 -20.06 -1.18 -2.24
CA ALA A 500 -20.29 -0.31 -1.10
C ALA A 500 -19.87 1.15 -1.38
N GLY A 501 -18.83 1.34 -2.20
CA GLY A 501 -18.37 2.65 -2.68
C GLY A 501 -17.76 3.55 -1.60
N SER A 502 -17.14 3.00 -0.56
CA SER A 502 -16.56 3.75 0.56
C SER A 502 -15.34 3.07 1.16
N ILE A 503 -14.26 3.84 1.37
CA ILE A 503 -13.07 3.38 2.10
C ILE A 503 -13.40 3.11 3.58
N CYS A 504 -14.35 3.82 4.17
CA CYS A 504 -14.73 3.59 5.58
C CYS A 504 -15.52 2.29 5.80
N TYR A 505 -16.05 1.65 4.75
CA TYR A 505 -16.98 0.52 4.88
C TYR A 505 -16.35 -0.71 5.58
N PRO A 506 -15.13 -1.17 5.23
CA PRO A 506 -14.53 -2.33 5.87
C PRO A 506 -14.25 -2.12 7.37
N ALA A 507 -13.95 -0.88 7.76
CA ALA A 507 -13.74 -0.49 9.16
C ALA A 507 -15.02 -0.54 10.00
N SER A 508 -16.19 -0.73 9.40
CA SER A 508 -17.48 -0.86 10.09
C SER A 508 -17.97 -2.32 10.19
N LEU A 509 -17.38 -3.25 9.42
CA LEU A 509 -17.85 -4.65 9.33
C LEU A 509 -17.93 -5.38 10.68
N LEU A 510 -16.97 -5.13 11.58
CA LEU A 510 -16.88 -5.81 12.87
C LEU A 510 -17.66 -5.11 13.99
N VAL A 511 -18.10 -3.87 13.78
CA VAL A 511 -18.63 -3.00 14.84
C VAL A 511 -20.02 -2.44 14.57
N ASP A 512 -20.56 -2.61 13.36
CA ASP A 512 -21.91 -2.20 12.99
C ASP A 512 -22.72 -3.38 12.45
N GLU A 513 -23.79 -3.74 13.16
CA GLU A 513 -24.62 -4.92 12.81
C GLU A 513 -25.31 -4.78 11.44
N GLY A 514 -25.71 -3.56 11.07
CA GLY A 514 -26.36 -3.30 9.78
C GLY A 514 -25.40 -3.54 8.62
N VAL A 515 -24.19 -2.96 8.71
CA VAL A 515 -23.11 -3.17 7.72
C VAL A 515 -22.73 -4.66 7.64
N SER A 516 -22.54 -5.30 8.79
CA SER A 516 -22.21 -6.72 8.89
C SER A 516 -23.29 -7.60 8.24
N ARG A 517 -24.56 -7.40 8.58
CA ARG A 517 -25.67 -8.23 8.07
C ARG A 517 -25.93 -8.02 6.59
N VAL A 518 -25.90 -6.78 6.10
CA VAL A 518 -26.00 -6.46 4.66
C VAL A 518 -24.90 -7.19 3.88
N THR A 519 -23.65 -7.09 4.33
CA THR A 519 -22.52 -7.75 3.68
C THR A 519 -22.66 -9.28 3.70
N ALA A 520 -23.10 -9.84 4.83
CA ALA A 520 -23.33 -11.28 4.97
C ALA A 520 -24.45 -11.80 4.04
N ASN A 521 -25.51 -11.02 3.83
CA ASN A 521 -26.59 -11.38 2.91
C ASN A 521 -26.09 -11.45 1.47
N VAL A 522 -25.30 -10.46 1.03
CA VAL A 522 -24.68 -10.46 -0.30
C VAL A 522 -23.73 -11.65 -0.45
N LEU A 523 -22.85 -11.86 0.53
CA LEU A 523 -21.90 -12.96 0.55
C LEU A 523 -22.60 -14.33 0.38
N ARG A 524 -23.63 -14.61 1.18
CA ARG A 524 -24.40 -15.86 1.07
C ARG A 524 -25.05 -16.02 -0.29
N ARG A 525 -25.70 -14.97 -0.80
CA ARG A 525 -26.37 -14.99 -2.10
C ARG A 525 -25.39 -15.24 -3.24
N PHE A 526 -24.21 -14.62 -3.18
CA PHE A 526 -23.16 -14.78 -4.20
C PHE A 526 -22.44 -16.12 -4.11
N LEU A 527 -22.47 -16.81 -2.98
CA LEU A 527 -21.93 -18.17 -2.86
C LEU A 527 -22.87 -19.28 -3.31
N GLY A 528 -24.18 -18.99 -3.41
CA GLY A 528 -25.21 -19.94 -3.87
C GLY A 528 -25.89 -20.63 -2.70
#